data_AF-A0A962WKU8-F1
#
_entry.id   AF-A0A962WKU8-F1
#
_cell.length_a   1.000
_cell.length_b   1.000
_cell.length_c   1.000
_cell.angle_alpha   90.00
_cell.angle_beta   90.00
_cell.angle_gamma   90.00
#
_symmetry.space_group_name_H-M   'P 1'
#
loop_
_entity.id
_entity.type
_entity.pdbx_description
1 polymer ?
#
loop_
_entity_poly.entity_id
_entity_poly.type
_entity_poly.pdbx_seq_one_letter_code
_entity_poly.pdbx_strand_id
1 'polypeptide(L)'
;MRPTAYFKSLSGQIERLKRGKPFVVLGDGQLTTCNPISDRDLAHYLADCLDQESRHDRVLPIGGPGEAITPLQQGEHLFALLGRTPKFRHVPVKLLDAVQRALHALGKVSPAMARKAEPARIGHYYATKSMPVLDPVSGRYNASMTPSTGSETLFDSYARLVASDATVERGDHAVF
;
A
#
# COMPACT_ATOMS: atom_id res chain seq x y z
N MET A 1 -7.62 12.47 9.59
CA MET A 1 -6.37 12.21 8.82
C MET A 1 -6.63 11.20 7.72
N ARG A 2 -6.01 11.38 6.55
CA ARG A 2 -6.08 10.43 5.42
C ARG A 2 -4.67 10.13 4.90
N PRO A 3 -3.91 9.26 5.59
CA PRO A 3 -2.64 8.79 5.07
C PRO A 3 -2.82 8.01 3.76
N THR A 4 -1.76 7.96 2.96
CA THR A 4 -1.64 7.11 1.78
C THR A 4 -1.42 5.64 2.20
N ALA A 5 -0.25 5.05 1.95
CA ALA A 5 0.08 3.66 2.27
C ALA A 5 1.05 3.58 3.46
N TYR A 6 0.93 2.53 4.26
CA TYR A 6 1.85 2.26 5.37
C TYR A 6 2.97 1.31 4.96
N PHE A 7 4.17 1.52 5.51
CA PHE A 7 5.33 0.66 5.24
C PHE A 7 5.05 -0.82 5.55
N LYS A 8 4.38 -1.12 6.67
CA LYS A 8 4.03 -2.50 7.06
C LYS A 8 3.14 -3.22 6.05
N SER A 9 2.22 -2.47 5.42
CA SER A 9 1.32 -3.02 4.39
C SER A 9 2.08 -3.40 3.13
N LEU A 10 3.09 -2.60 2.77
CA LEU A 10 3.90 -2.80 1.55
C LEU A 10 5.04 -3.81 1.74
N SER A 11 5.45 -4.08 2.98
CA SER A 11 6.55 -4.99 3.31
C SER A 11 6.17 -6.49 3.26
N GLY A 12 4.92 -6.82 2.95
CA GLY A 12 4.39 -8.18 3.04
C GLY A 12 5.06 -9.24 2.17
N GLN A 13 5.72 -8.82 1.10
CA GLN A 13 6.34 -9.73 0.13
C GLN A 13 7.84 -9.98 0.36
N ILE A 14 8.47 -9.33 1.35
CA ILE A 14 9.90 -9.50 1.63
C ILE A 14 10.25 -10.97 1.90
N GLU A 15 9.54 -11.61 2.84
CA GLU A 15 9.74 -13.03 3.19
C GLU A 15 9.43 -13.99 2.03
N ARG A 16 8.54 -13.58 1.13
CA ARG A 16 8.26 -14.33 -0.09
C ARG A 16 9.48 -14.32 -1.02
N LEU A 17 10.11 -13.16 -1.19
CA LEU A 17 11.30 -13.01 -2.02
C LEU A 17 12.54 -13.67 -1.41
N LYS A 18 12.74 -13.58 -0.09
CA LYS A 18 13.80 -14.32 0.63
C LYS A 18 13.72 -15.83 0.36
N ARG A 19 12.50 -16.38 0.29
CA ARG A 19 12.24 -17.79 -0.08
C ARG A 19 12.32 -18.08 -1.59
N GLY A 20 12.79 -17.13 -2.40
CA GLY A 20 12.97 -17.29 -3.85
C GLY A 20 11.67 -17.35 -4.67
N LYS A 21 10.53 -16.97 -4.08
CA LYS A 21 9.25 -16.90 -4.79
C LYS A 21 9.14 -15.57 -5.55
N PRO A 22 8.37 -15.49 -6.65
CA PRO A 22 8.22 -14.26 -7.43
C PRO A 22 7.42 -13.20 -6.65
N PHE A 23 7.71 -11.92 -6.87
CA PHE A 23 6.90 -10.81 -6.39
C PHE A 23 5.56 -10.82 -7.14
N VAL A 24 4.44 -10.72 -6.44
CA VAL A 24 3.11 -10.70 -7.04
C VAL A 24 2.71 -9.25 -7.29
N VAL A 25 2.33 -8.94 -8.52
CA VAL A 25 1.76 -7.65 -8.92
C VAL A 25 0.41 -7.86 -9.57
N LEU A 26 -0.46 -6.87 -9.47
CA LEU A 26 -1.74 -6.85 -10.14
C LEU A 26 -1.64 -6.05 -11.44
N GLY A 27 -2.23 -6.57 -12.52
CA GLY A 27 -2.07 -6.01 -13.86
C GLY A 27 -0.59 -6.00 -14.28
N ASP A 28 -0.13 -4.88 -14.81
CA ASP A 28 1.28 -4.62 -15.16
C ASP A 28 2.13 -4.14 -13.97
N GLY A 29 1.50 -3.90 -12.81
CA GLY A 29 2.17 -3.35 -11.62
C GLY A 29 2.42 -1.85 -11.66
N GLN A 30 1.92 -1.13 -12.68
CA GLN A 30 2.07 0.32 -12.84
C GLN A 30 0.75 1.09 -12.65
N LEU A 31 -0.38 0.38 -12.64
CA LEU A 31 -1.72 0.97 -12.53
C LEU A 31 -1.92 1.86 -11.30
N THR A 32 -1.30 1.51 -10.16
CA THR A 32 -1.47 2.24 -8.90
C THR A 32 -0.16 2.81 -8.39
N THR A 33 -0.27 3.95 -7.72
CA THR A 33 0.85 4.61 -7.05
C THR A 33 0.47 5.00 -5.62
N CYS A 34 1.48 5.14 -4.77
CA CYS A 34 1.33 5.63 -3.40
C CYS A 34 2.58 6.42 -2.97
N ASN A 35 2.43 7.34 -2.00
CA ASN A 35 3.54 8.03 -1.33
C ASN A 35 3.63 7.48 0.10
N PRO A 36 4.26 6.32 0.34
CA PRO A 36 4.10 5.60 1.60
C PRO A 36 4.66 6.41 2.77
N ILE A 37 4.03 6.30 3.93
CA ILE A 37 4.46 6.94 5.18
C ILE A 37 4.78 5.89 6.24
N SER A 38 5.76 6.17 7.10
CA SER A 38 6.08 5.31 8.23
C SER A 38 5.13 5.57 9.40
N ASP A 39 4.96 4.57 10.27
CA ASP A 39 4.16 4.71 11.49
C ASP A 39 4.75 5.81 12.41
N ARG A 40 6.09 5.99 12.42
CA ARG A 40 6.78 7.02 13.21
C ARG A 40 6.49 8.43 12.69
N ASP A 41 6.70 8.66 11.39
CA ASP A 41 6.48 9.99 10.79
C ASP A 41 5.00 10.39 10.86
N LEU A 42 4.09 9.42 10.70
CA LEU A 42 2.67 9.65 10.91
C LEU A 42 2.35 10.01 12.37
N ALA A 43 2.94 9.31 13.34
CA ALA A 43 2.72 9.58 14.75
C ALA A 43 3.19 10.99 15.15
N HIS A 44 4.35 11.44 14.64
CA HIS A 44 4.81 12.81 14.86
C HIS A 44 3.85 13.83 14.25
N TYR A 45 3.41 13.64 13.00
CA TYR A 45 2.46 14.56 12.37
C TYR A 45 1.12 14.61 13.15
N LEU A 46 0.66 13.47 13.66
CA LEU A 46 -0.54 13.39 14.50
C LEU A 46 -0.38 14.16 15.82
N ALA A 47 0.78 14.04 16.47
CA ALA A 47 1.07 14.78 17.69
C ALA A 47 1.12 16.29 17.43
N ASP A 48 1.80 16.71 16.36
CA ASP A 48 1.90 18.12 15.95
C ASP A 48 0.53 18.74 15.62
N CYS A 49 -0.45 17.94 15.20
CA CYS A 49 -1.81 18.42 14.95
C CYS A 49 -2.52 18.91 16.22
N LEU A 50 -2.07 18.54 17.42
CA LEU A 50 -2.69 18.99 18.69
C LEU A 50 -2.44 20.47 18.96
N ASP A 51 -1.29 20.99 18.53
CA ASP A 51 -0.87 22.37 18.76
C ASP A 51 -1.11 23.27 17.54
N GLN A 52 -1.52 22.69 16.40
CA GLN A 52 -1.70 23.41 15.14
C GLN A 52 -3.17 23.60 14.81
N GLU A 53 -3.74 24.72 15.27
CA GLU A 53 -5.15 25.08 15.03
C GLU A 53 -5.55 25.03 13.55
N SER A 54 -4.63 25.39 12.63
CA SER A 54 -4.87 25.34 11.18
C SER A 54 -5.18 23.93 10.62
N ARG A 55 -4.89 22.88 11.42
CA ARG A 55 -5.10 21.47 11.10
C ARG A 55 -6.35 20.88 11.77
N HIS A 56 -6.97 21.59 12.70
CA HIS A 56 -8.16 21.14 13.42
C HIS A 56 -9.39 21.06 12.48
N ASP A 57 -10.29 20.11 12.77
CA ASP A 57 -11.55 19.89 12.05
C ASP A 57 -11.43 19.75 10.52
N ARG A 58 -10.33 19.14 10.06
CA ARG A 58 -10.02 19.00 8.63
C ARG A 58 -9.66 17.57 8.23
N VAL A 59 -9.97 17.25 6.98
CA VAL A 59 -9.45 16.05 6.31
C VAL A 59 -8.08 16.40 5.73
N LEU A 60 -7.04 15.84 6.31
CA LEU A 60 -5.65 16.09 5.90
C LEU A 60 -5.13 14.88 5.11
N PRO A 61 -5.06 14.97 3.76
CA PRO A 61 -4.36 13.97 2.96
C PRO A 61 -2.86 14.17 3.15
N ILE A 62 -2.15 13.10 3.49
CA ILE A 62 -0.71 13.14 3.75
C ILE A 62 -0.05 11.87 3.24
N GLY A 63 1.11 12.01 2.63
CA GLY A 63 2.02 10.92 2.28
C GLY A 63 3.37 11.07 2.98
N GLY A 64 4.23 10.07 2.84
CA GLY A 64 5.61 10.18 3.26
C GLY A 64 6.49 10.88 2.22
N PRO A 65 7.79 11.01 2.51
CA PRO A 65 8.75 11.70 1.65
C PRO A 65 8.99 10.95 0.33
N GLY A 66 9.34 11.72 -0.70
CA GLY A 66 9.72 11.20 -2.02
C GLY A 66 8.58 11.09 -3.03
N GLU A 67 8.94 10.65 -4.23
CA GLU A 67 8.00 10.47 -5.33
C GLU A 67 7.01 9.33 -5.07
N ALA A 68 5.87 9.37 -5.76
CA ALA A 68 4.91 8.28 -5.68
C ALA A 68 5.47 7.05 -6.39
N ILE A 69 5.40 5.90 -5.72
CA ILE A 69 5.96 4.64 -6.19
C ILE A 69 4.88 3.66 -6.60
N THR A 70 5.17 2.86 -7.62
CA THR A 70 4.34 1.76 -8.12
C THR A 70 4.66 0.43 -7.44
N PRO A 71 3.74 -0.56 -7.45
CA PRO A 71 4.04 -1.93 -7.03
C PRO A 71 5.22 -2.55 -7.77
N LEU A 72 5.38 -2.26 -9.06
CA LEU A 72 6.50 -2.77 -9.85
C LEU A 72 7.84 -2.26 -9.31
N GLN A 73 7.97 -0.94 -9.11
CA GLN A 73 9.18 -0.31 -8.55
C GLN A 73 9.50 -0.84 -7.15
N GLN A 74 8.49 -1.10 -6.31
CA GLN A 74 8.70 -1.71 -5.00
C GLN A 74 9.35 -3.10 -5.12
N GLY A 75 8.85 -3.94 -6.04
CA GLY A 75 9.41 -5.26 -6.27
C GLY A 75 10.83 -5.20 -6.85
N GLU A 76 11.07 -4.33 -7.83
CA GLU A 76 12.40 -4.11 -8.42
C GLU A 76 13.43 -3.73 -7.35
N HIS A 77 13.09 -2.77 -6.50
CA HIS A 77 13.96 -2.33 -5.42
C HIS A 77 14.25 -3.45 -4.42
N LEU A 78 13.25 -4.24 -4.04
CA LEU A 78 13.44 -5.39 -3.16
C LEU A 78 14.33 -6.48 -3.77
N PHE A 79 14.17 -6.76 -5.08
CA PHE A 79 15.04 -7.72 -5.77
C PHE A 79 16.49 -7.25 -5.80
N ALA A 80 16.73 -5.96 -6.06
CA ALA A 80 18.06 -5.36 -6.01
C ALA A 80 18.66 -5.47 -4.60
N LEU A 81 17.90 -5.11 -3.56
CA LEU A 81 18.31 -5.22 -2.15
C LEU A 81 18.70 -6.64 -1.75
N LEU A 82 17.98 -7.64 -2.25
CA LEU A 82 18.21 -9.05 -1.94
C LEU A 82 19.27 -9.71 -2.82
N GLY A 83 19.85 -9.00 -3.80
CA GLY A 83 20.81 -9.55 -4.76
C GLY A 83 20.23 -10.67 -5.62
N ARG A 84 18.94 -10.59 -5.98
CA ARG A 84 18.21 -11.63 -6.71
C ARG A 84 17.72 -11.13 -8.07
N THR A 85 17.73 -12.00 -9.08
CA THR A 85 17.13 -11.70 -10.38
C THR A 85 15.63 -11.41 -10.23
N PRO A 86 15.12 -10.28 -10.77
CA PRO A 86 13.71 -9.95 -10.69
C PRO A 86 12.81 -11.04 -11.29
N LYS A 87 11.80 -11.46 -10.53
CA LYS A 87 10.78 -12.43 -10.97
C LYS A 87 9.41 -11.93 -10.54
N PHE A 88 8.57 -11.60 -11.51
CA PHE A 88 7.22 -11.08 -11.25
C PHE A 88 6.15 -12.11 -11.64
N ARG A 89 5.11 -12.21 -10.82
CA ARG A 89 3.87 -12.93 -11.14
C ARG A 89 2.75 -11.91 -11.28
N HIS A 90 2.31 -11.70 -12.51
CA HIS A 90 1.21 -10.80 -12.83
C HIS A 90 -0.13 -11.50 -12.64
N VAL A 91 -1.01 -10.91 -11.84
CA VAL A 91 -2.36 -11.37 -11.58
C VAL A 91 -3.34 -10.40 -12.26
N PRO A 92 -4.22 -10.86 -13.17
CA PRO A 92 -5.18 -9.98 -13.83
C PRO A 92 -6.11 -9.30 -12.82
N VAL A 93 -6.32 -7.98 -12.94
CA VAL A 93 -7.27 -7.24 -12.10
C VAL A 93 -8.68 -7.84 -12.20
N LYS A 94 -9.08 -8.28 -13.40
CA LYS A 94 -10.37 -8.95 -13.66
C LYS A 94 -10.61 -10.20 -12.81
N LEU A 95 -9.55 -10.84 -12.30
CA LEU A 95 -9.69 -11.96 -11.36
C LEU A 95 -10.26 -11.49 -10.03
N LEU A 96 -9.79 -10.35 -9.50
CA LEU A 96 -10.33 -9.76 -8.27
C LEU A 96 -11.78 -9.32 -8.45
N ASP A 97 -12.14 -8.76 -9.61
CA ASP A 97 -13.53 -8.46 -9.95
C ASP A 97 -14.42 -9.70 -9.88
N ALA A 98 -13.97 -10.82 -10.46
CA ALA A 98 -14.71 -12.07 -10.46
C ALA A 98 -14.86 -12.63 -9.05
N VAL A 99 -13.80 -12.62 -8.24
CA VAL A 99 -13.82 -13.05 -6.83
C VAL A 99 -14.78 -12.18 -6.03
N GLN A 100 -14.73 -10.85 -6.17
CA GLN A 100 -15.61 -9.94 -5.47
C GLN A 100 -17.08 -10.18 -5.83
N ARG A 101 -17.41 -10.34 -7.12
CA ARG A 101 -18.78 -10.64 -7.57
C ARG A 101 -19.29 -11.97 -7.03
N ALA A 102 -18.45 -13.02 -7.08
CA ALA A 102 -18.79 -14.34 -6.57
C ALA A 102 -19.03 -14.31 -5.05
N LEU A 103 -18.12 -13.69 -4.29
CA LEU A 103 -18.26 -13.56 -2.84
C LEU A 103 -19.47 -12.71 -2.45
N HIS A 104 -19.79 -11.66 -3.21
CA HIS A 104 -21.00 -10.86 -2.98
C HIS A 104 -22.27 -11.69 -3.20
N ALA A 105 -22.36 -12.45 -4.29
CA ALA A 105 -23.51 -13.30 -4.56
C ALA A 105 -23.70 -14.39 -3.48
N LEU A 106 -22.61 -15.07 -3.11
CA LEU A 106 -22.62 -16.09 -2.05
C LEU A 106 -22.85 -15.50 -0.65
N GLY A 107 -22.44 -14.25 -0.43
CA GLY A 107 -22.66 -13.53 0.82
C GLY A 107 -24.14 -13.27 1.13
N LYS A 108 -25.02 -13.25 0.11
CA LYS A 108 -26.48 -13.11 0.30
C LYS A 108 -27.11 -14.31 1.01
N VAL A 109 -26.46 -15.48 0.93
CA VAL A 109 -26.98 -16.74 1.49
C VAL A 109 -26.10 -17.32 2.62
N SER A 110 -24.89 -16.78 2.80
CA SER A 110 -23.95 -17.25 3.82
C SER A 110 -23.26 -16.09 4.56
N PRO A 111 -23.50 -15.93 5.87
CA PRO A 111 -22.80 -14.93 6.69
C PRO A 111 -21.28 -15.10 6.70
N ALA A 112 -20.78 -16.34 6.57
CA ALA A 112 -19.35 -16.60 6.49
C ALA A 112 -18.72 -16.09 5.19
N MET A 113 -19.44 -16.17 4.08
CA MET A 113 -18.99 -15.65 2.78
C MET A 113 -19.12 -14.13 2.71
N ALA A 114 -20.16 -13.55 3.34
CA ALA A 114 -20.29 -12.11 3.49
C ALA A 114 -19.07 -11.51 4.21
N ARG A 115 -18.56 -12.17 5.27
CA ARG A 115 -17.32 -11.75 5.95
C ARG A 115 -16.08 -11.80 5.04
N LYS A 116 -16.03 -12.72 4.07
CA LYS A 116 -14.93 -12.81 3.10
C LYS A 116 -15.04 -11.80 1.96
N ALA A 117 -16.24 -11.30 1.66
CA ALA A 117 -16.47 -10.35 0.59
C ALA A 117 -15.81 -8.98 0.86
N GLU A 118 -15.77 -8.55 2.12
CA GLU A 118 -15.22 -7.23 2.48
C GLU A 118 -13.69 -7.15 2.27
N PRO A 119 -12.87 -8.11 2.74
CA PRO A 119 -11.45 -8.14 2.39
C PRO A 119 -11.18 -8.19 0.88
N ALA A 120 -12.01 -8.90 0.11
CA ALA A 120 -11.87 -8.95 -1.35
C ALA A 120 -12.17 -7.59 -2.00
N ARG A 121 -13.17 -6.86 -1.51
CA ARG A 121 -13.50 -5.49 -1.94
C ARG A 121 -12.38 -4.52 -1.62
N ILE A 122 -11.81 -4.61 -0.42
CA ILE A 122 -10.66 -3.80 0.00
C ILE A 122 -9.45 -4.12 -0.87
N GLY A 123 -9.15 -5.41 -1.10
CA GLY A 123 -8.05 -5.83 -1.99
C GLY A 123 -8.22 -5.31 -3.42
N HIS A 124 -9.43 -5.39 -3.97
CA HIS A 124 -9.73 -4.81 -5.29
C HIS A 124 -9.55 -3.28 -5.32
N TYR A 125 -9.95 -2.58 -4.25
CA TYR A 125 -9.74 -1.14 -4.15
C TYR A 125 -8.24 -0.78 -4.22
N TYR A 126 -7.39 -1.42 -3.40
CA TYR A 126 -5.94 -1.19 -3.42
C TYR A 126 -5.28 -1.62 -4.74
N ALA A 127 -5.87 -2.59 -5.45
CA ALA A 127 -5.41 -3.03 -6.75
C ALA A 127 -5.64 -2.02 -7.87
N THR A 128 -6.62 -1.12 -7.72
CA THR A 128 -7.14 -0.30 -8.82
C THR A 128 -7.18 1.19 -8.55
N LYS A 129 -6.96 1.61 -7.30
CA LYS A 129 -6.98 3.01 -6.89
C LYS A 129 -5.63 3.42 -6.32
N SER A 130 -5.03 4.43 -6.95
CA SER A 130 -3.87 5.11 -6.37
C SER A 130 -4.28 5.87 -5.10
N MET A 131 -3.30 6.12 -4.25
CA MET A 131 -3.49 6.76 -2.96
C MET A 131 -3.16 8.26 -2.86
N PRO A 132 -2.41 8.89 -3.80
CA PRO A 132 -2.26 10.35 -3.83
C PRO A 132 -3.60 11.09 -3.82
N VAL A 133 -3.56 12.40 -3.61
CA VAL A 133 -4.72 13.28 -3.74
C VAL A 133 -5.29 13.19 -5.15
N LEU A 134 -6.61 13.07 -5.24
CA LEU A 134 -7.32 13.17 -6.51
C LEU A 134 -7.46 14.65 -6.85
N ASP A 135 -6.85 15.07 -7.96
CA ASP A 135 -6.99 16.42 -8.48
C ASP A 135 -8.45 16.64 -8.92
N PRO A 136 -9.17 17.61 -8.33
CA PRO A 136 -10.57 17.87 -8.67
C PRO A 136 -10.75 18.42 -10.08
N VAL A 137 -9.71 19.00 -10.69
CA VAL A 137 -9.76 19.58 -12.03
C VAL A 137 -9.59 18.49 -13.09
N SER A 138 -8.52 17.70 -12.99
CA SER A 138 -8.23 16.65 -13.99
C SER A 138 -8.94 15.32 -13.72
N GLY A 139 -9.46 15.10 -12.50
CA GLY A 139 -10.05 13.84 -12.08
C GLY A 139 -9.03 12.69 -11.97
N ARG A 140 -7.72 13.03 -11.88
CA ARG A 140 -6.62 12.06 -11.80
C ARG A 140 -5.88 12.16 -10.48
N TYR A 141 -5.30 11.05 -10.04
CA TYR A 141 -4.44 11.05 -8.86
C TYR A 141 -3.15 11.81 -9.14
N ASN A 142 -2.78 12.72 -8.25
CA ASN A 142 -1.63 13.60 -8.41
C ASN A 142 -0.73 13.59 -7.17
N ALA A 143 0.48 13.05 -7.35
CA ALA A 143 1.50 12.96 -6.32
C ALA A 143 2.01 14.33 -5.87
N SER A 144 2.18 15.29 -6.79
CA SER A 144 2.69 16.63 -6.44
C SER A 144 1.69 17.47 -5.64
N MET A 145 0.40 17.16 -5.73
CA MET A 145 -0.65 17.77 -4.93
C MET A 145 -0.84 17.08 -3.57
N THR A 146 -0.13 15.97 -3.31
CA THR A 146 -0.23 15.25 -2.04
C THR A 146 0.79 15.82 -1.06
N PRO A 147 0.35 16.46 0.04
CA PRO A 147 1.27 16.93 1.06
C PRO A 147 2.14 15.79 1.57
N SER A 148 3.43 16.05 1.70
CA SER A 148 4.42 15.09 2.19
C SER A 148 4.95 15.54 3.54
N THR A 149 5.22 14.60 4.44
CA THR A 149 5.78 14.87 5.76
C THR A 149 6.75 13.76 6.17
N GLY A 150 7.61 14.07 7.13
CA GLY A 150 8.57 13.11 7.68
C GLY A 150 9.87 13.06 6.88
N SER A 151 10.66 12.04 7.17
CA SER A 151 12.00 11.85 6.61
C SER A 151 12.33 10.40 6.28
N GLU A 152 11.54 9.44 6.76
CA GLU A 152 11.77 8.03 6.50
C GLU A 152 11.20 7.64 5.13
N THR A 153 12.02 6.97 4.30
CA THR A 153 11.55 6.40 3.03
C THR A 153 11.24 4.91 3.16
N LEU A 154 10.34 4.40 2.29
CA LEU A 154 10.02 2.97 2.25
C LEU A 154 11.25 2.12 1.93
N PHE A 155 12.09 2.61 1.02
CA PHE A 155 13.27 1.88 0.54
C PHE A 155 14.35 1.78 1.63
N ASP A 156 14.56 2.83 2.43
CA ASP A 156 15.44 2.74 3.60
C ASP A 156 14.87 1.77 4.64
N SER A 157 13.53 1.75 4.80
CA SER A 157 12.85 0.78 5.66
C SER A 157 13.07 -0.65 5.17
N TYR A 158 12.95 -0.91 3.86
CA TYR A 158 13.27 -2.21 3.26
C TYR A 158 14.72 -2.62 3.53
N ALA A 159 15.68 -1.71 3.36
CA ALA A 159 17.09 -1.99 3.64
C ALA A 159 17.30 -2.41 5.11
N ARG A 160 16.69 -1.70 6.06
CA ARG A 160 16.74 -2.04 7.49
C ARG A 160 16.11 -3.40 7.79
N LEU A 161 14.95 -3.70 7.20
CA LEU A 161 14.25 -4.98 7.40
C LEU A 161 15.01 -6.17 6.82
N VAL A 162 15.63 -6.00 5.65
CA VAL A 162 16.47 -7.03 5.04
C VAL A 162 17.74 -7.26 5.87
N ALA A 163 18.38 -6.19 6.36
CA ALA A 163 19.62 -6.29 7.14
C ALA A 163 19.42 -6.87 8.56
N SER A 164 18.30 -6.55 9.21
CA SER A 164 18.00 -7.01 10.58
C SER A 164 17.39 -8.41 10.66
N ASP A 165 17.07 -9.02 9.51
CA ASP A 165 16.22 -10.22 9.39
C ASP A 165 14.90 -10.14 10.18
N ALA A 166 14.43 -8.92 10.46
CA ALA A 166 13.24 -8.68 11.25
C ALA A 166 11.98 -9.01 10.44
N THR A 167 11.08 -9.79 11.03
CA THR A 167 9.74 -9.99 10.49
C THR A 167 8.85 -8.82 10.88
N VAL A 168 8.22 -8.17 9.90
CA VAL A 168 7.20 -7.16 10.17
C VAL A 168 5.92 -7.87 10.62
N GLU A 169 5.46 -7.58 11.84
CA GLU A 169 4.15 -8.03 12.30
C GLU A 169 3.05 -7.26 11.55
N ARG A 170 2.23 -7.97 10.78
CA ARG A 170 1.26 -7.36 9.85
C ARG A 170 -0.15 -7.21 10.45
N GLY A 171 -0.45 -7.85 11.58
CA GLY A 171 -1.77 -7.84 12.20
C GLY A 171 -2.89 -8.13 11.19
N ASP A 172 -3.99 -7.38 11.27
CA ASP A 172 -5.13 -7.48 10.32
C ASP A 172 -4.77 -7.17 8.85
N HIS A 173 -3.59 -6.60 8.57
CA HIS A 173 -3.10 -6.33 7.22
C HIS A 173 -2.40 -7.55 6.58
N ALA A 174 -2.33 -8.69 7.29
CA ALA A 174 -1.77 -9.94 6.80
C ALA A 174 -2.58 -10.57 5.64
N VAL A 175 -3.79 -10.09 5.39
CA VAL A 175 -4.66 -10.56 4.30
C VAL A 175 -4.13 -10.14 2.92
N PHE A 176 -3.24 -9.14 2.86
CA PHE A 176 -2.66 -8.60 1.61
C PHE A 176 -1.30 -9.19 1.27
#